data_AF-A0A7C5U2J4-F1
#
_entry.id   AF-A0A7C5U2J4-F1
#
_cell.length_a   1.000
_cell.length_b   1.000
_cell.length_c   1.000
_cell.angle_alpha   90.00
_cell.angle_beta   90.00
_cell.angle_gamma   90.00
#
_symmetry.space_group_name_H-M   'P 1'
#
loop_
_entity.id
_entity.type
_entity.pdbx_description
1 polymer ?
#
loop_
_entity_poly.entity_id
_entity_poly.type
_entity_poly.pdbx_seq_one_letter_code
_entity_poly.pdbx_strand_id
1 'polypeptide(L)' 'CESGDILALERAIKIPKEGSFVVIEDVGAYGYSMANNYNSMPRPAEVIVNEKNGKFEVRLIRKSESVEELFKNIV' A
#
# COMPACT_ATOMS: atom_id res chain seq x y z
N CYS A 1 -9.27 -1.47 13.26
CA CYS A 1 -10.43 -1.59 14.16
C CYS A 1 -11.29 -0.35 14.00
N GLU A 2 -11.85 -0.17 12.79
CA GLU A 2 -12.70 0.97 12.47
C GLU A 2 -13.77 0.49 11.50
N SER A 3 -15.00 0.93 11.71
CA SER A 3 -16.17 0.54 10.92
C SER A 3 -16.10 1.06 9.47
N GLY A 4 -15.48 2.23 9.28
CA GLY A 4 -15.30 2.88 7.98
C GLY A 4 -14.03 2.47 7.23
N ASP A 5 -13.26 1.50 7.72
CA ASP A 5 -12.07 0.99 7.04
C ASP A 5 -12.46 0.09 5.85
N ILE A 6 -12.95 0.74 4.78
CA ILE A 6 -13.57 0.10 3.61
C ILE A 6 -12.87 0.60 2.34
N LEU A 7 -12.29 -0.32 1.57
CA LEU A 7 -11.62 -0.01 0.30
C LEU A 7 -12.60 0.15 -0.87
N ALA A 8 -13.64 -0.67 -0.91
CA ALA A 8 -14.62 -0.69 -1.98
C ALA A 8 -15.94 -1.33 -1.54
N LEU A 9 -17.06 -0.74 -1.94
CA LEU A 9 -18.41 -1.26 -1.68
C LEU A 9 -18.99 -1.92 -2.94
N GLU A 10 -19.80 -2.97 -2.72
CA GLU A 10 -20.67 -3.60 -3.73
C GLU A 10 -19.97 -3.98 -5.06
N ARG A 11 -18.74 -4.49 -4.98
CA ARG A 11 -17.98 -4.87 -6.19
C ARG A 11 -18.33 -6.28 -6.65
N ALA A 12 -18.65 -6.41 -7.93
CA ALA A 12 -18.82 -7.70 -8.60
C ALA A 12 -17.45 -8.34 -8.87
N ILE A 13 -16.91 -9.06 -7.89
CA ILE A 13 -15.64 -9.80 -8.01
C ILE A 13 -15.83 -11.25 -7.59
N LYS A 14 -14.95 -12.12 -8.07
CA LYS A 14 -14.80 -13.46 -7.46
C LYS A 14 -14.25 -13.28 -6.06
N ILE A 15 -14.78 -14.03 -5.10
CA ILE A 15 -14.28 -14.00 -3.72
C ILE A 15 -12.80 -14.43 -3.74
N PRO A 16 -11.87 -13.55 -3.33
CA PRO A 16 -10.45 -13.88 -3.30
C PRO A 16 -10.20 -14.96 -2.26
N LYS A 17 -9.29 -15.87 -2.58
CA LYS A 17 -8.75 -16.84 -1.61
C LYS A 17 -7.59 -16.20 -0.85
N GLU A 18 -7.24 -16.74 0.31
CA GLU A 18 -6.01 -16.36 0.99
C GLU A 18 -4.80 -16.44 0.04
N GLY A 19 -3.92 -15.45 0.11
CA GLY A 19 -2.79 -15.29 -0.81
C GLY A 19 -3.13 -14.67 -2.18
N SER A 20 -4.40 -14.33 -2.46
CA SER A 20 -4.75 -13.57 -3.67
C SER A 20 -4.31 -12.11 -3.54
N PHE A 21 -3.96 -11.51 -4.68
CA PHE A 21 -3.69 -10.07 -4.77
C PHE A 21 -4.93 -9.33 -5.28
N VAL A 22 -5.12 -8.11 -4.77
CA VAL A 22 -6.13 -7.17 -5.23
C VAL A 22 -5.42 -5.91 -5.69
N VAL A 23 -5.86 -5.35 -6.81
CA VAL A 23 -5.34 -4.10 -7.36
C VAL A 23 -6.38 -3.01 -7.18
N ILE A 24 -5.94 -1.87 -6.65
CA ILE A 24 -6.73 -0.64 -6.58
C ILE A 24 -6.06 0.34 -7.53
N GLU A 25 -6.80 0.74 -8.57
CA GLU A 25 -6.33 1.67 -9.59
C GLU A 25 -6.50 3.12 -9.12
N ASP A 26 -5.90 4.07 -9.84
CA ASP A 26 -6.02 5.52 -9.61
C ASP A 26 -5.57 6.03 -8.22
N VAL A 27 -4.65 5.32 -7.56
CA VAL A 27 -4.12 5.67 -6.23
C VAL A 27 -2.82 6.51 -6.26
N GLY A 28 -2.39 6.94 -7.45
CA GLY A 28 -1.12 7.66 -7.63
C GLY A 28 -1.11 9.07 -7.00
N ALA A 29 -2.27 9.70 -6.89
CA ALA A 29 -2.46 10.96 -6.16
C ALA A 29 -3.28 10.69 -4.90
N TYR A 30 -2.96 11.40 -3.81
CA TYR A 30 -3.68 11.32 -2.52
C TYR A 30 -3.71 9.93 -1.85
N GLY A 31 -2.98 8.94 -2.36
CA GLY A 31 -2.74 7.65 -1.71
C GLY A 31 -1.69 7.77 -0.61
N TYR A 32 -0.42 7.53 -0.95
CA TYR A 32 0.68 7.54 0.03
C TYR A 32 0.76 8.87 0.81
N SER A 33 0.48 10.01 0.19
CA SER A 33 0.51 11.32 0.86
C SER A 33 -0.47 11.45 2.03
N MET A 34 -1.51 10.62 2.08
CA MET A 34 -2.47 10.54 3.18
C MET A 34 -2.32 9.27 4.03
N ALA A 35 -1.35 8.40 3.71
CA ALA A 35 -1.07 7.21 4.49
C ALA A 35 -0.58 7.58 5.90
N ASN A 36 -1.04 6.81 6.90
CA ASN A 36 -0.80 7.07 8.31
C ASN A 36 -0.55 5.76 9.07
N ASN A 37 -0.19 5.87 10.34
CA ASN A 37 0.09 4.73 11.22
C ASN A 37 -1.08 4.37 12.14
N TYR A 38 -2.33 4.61 11.69
CA TYR A 38 -3.52 4.22 12.46
C TYR A 38 -3.50 2.70 12.75
N ASN A 39 -3.94 2.32 13.95
CA ASN A 39 -3.78 0.96 14.51
C ASN A 39 -2.33 0.46 14.54
N SER A 40 -1.35 1.37 14.65
CA SER A 40 0.07 1.02 14.68
C SER A 40 0.50 0.19 13.47
N MET A 41 -0.07 0.46 12.30
CA MET A 41 0.37 -0.18 11.05
C MET A 41 1.53 0.59 10.40
N PRO A 42 2.61 -0.09 9.95
CA PRO A 42 3.66 0.54 9.17
C PRO A 42 3.17 0.98 7.78
N ARG A 43 3.65 2.13 7.28
CA ARG A 43 3.31 2.58 5.92
C ARG A 43 3.93 1.67 4.86
N PRO A 44 3.27 1.52 3.70
CA PRO A 44 3.68 0.59 2.65
C PRO A 44 4.93 1.07 1.90
N ALA A 45 5.56 0.15 1.17
CA ALA A 45 6.60 0.49 0.21
C ALA A 45 6.00 1.10 -1.08
N GLU A 46 6.77 1.94 -1.76
CA GLU A 46 6.49 2.40 -3.12
C GLU A 46 7.60 1.95 -4.05
N VAL A 47 7.23 1.42 -5.21
CA VAL A 47 8.16 1.03 -6.28
C VAL A 47 7.83 1.79 -7.55
N ILE A 48 8.86 2.08 -8.35
CA ILE A 48 8.69 2.54 -9.72
C ILE A 48 8.99 1.37 -10.65
N VAL A 49 8.12 1.19 -11.65
CA VAL A 49 8.29 0.20 -12.70
C VAL A 49 8.54 0.94 -13.99
N ASN A 50 9.73 0.74 -14.58
CA ASN A 50 10.10 1.34 -15.86
C ASN A 50 10.19 0.26 -16.92
N GLU A 51 9.63 0.53 -18.10
CA GLU A 51 9.83 -0.33 -19.26
C GLU A 51 10.97 0.23 -20.12
N LYS A 52 11.94 -0.62 -20.47
CA LYS A 52 13.01 -0.30 -21.41
C LYS A 52 13.21 -1.46 -22.38
N ASN A 53 12.97 -1.21 -23.66
CA ASN A 53 13.12 -2.19 -24.74
C ASN A 53 12.35 -3.51 -24.47
N GLY A 54 11.09 -3.42 -24.01
CA GLY A 54 10.27 -4.58 -23.70
C GLY A 54 10.66 -5.34 -22.42
N LYS A 55 11.55 -4.79 -21.58
CA LYS A 55 11.90 -5.33 -20.26
C LYS A 55 11.46 -4.38 -19.17
N PHE A 56 10.87 -4.93 -18.10
CA PHE A 56 10.50 -4.17 -16.91
C PHE A 56 11.66 -4.17 -15.90
N GLU A 57 12.07 -2.98 -15.49
CA GLU A 57 12.96 -2.75 -14.34
C GLU A 57 12.11 -2.22 -13.18
N VAL A 58 12.22 -2.87 -12.02
CA VAL A 58 11.52 -2.45 -10.80
C VAL A 58 12.54 -1.87 -9.83
N ARG A 59 12.25 -0.70 -9.28
CA ARG A 59 13.11 -0.03 -8.30
C ARG A 59 12.30 0.43 -7.10
N LEU A 60 12.79 0.13 -5.91
CA LEU A 60 12.25 0.66 -4.66
C LEU A 60 12.53 2.16 -4.58
N ILE A 61 11.47 2.97 -4.49
CA ILE A 61 11.58 4.43 -4.33
C ILE A 61 11.23 4.86 -2.90
N ARG A 62 10.49 4.02 -2.17
CA ARG A 62 10.24 4.19 -0.75
C ARG A 62 10.18 2.83 -0.06
N LYS A 63 10.99 2.65 0.98
CA LYS A 63 10.91 1.45 1.84
C LYS A 63 9.61 1.46 2.64
N SER A 64 9.05 0.27 2.90
CA SER A 64 8.04 0.12 3.94
C SER A 64 8.63 0.48 5.30
N GLU A 65 7.82 1.01 6.20
CA GLU A 65 8.25 1.24 7.57
C GLU A 65 8.41 -0.09 8.31
N SER A 66 9.35 -0.13 9.26
CA SER A 66 9.42 -1.23 10.23
C SER A 66 8.55 -0.94 11.45
N VAL A 67 8.32 -1.96 12.29
CA VAL A 67 7.59 -1.80 13.55
C VAL A 67 8.32 -0.84 14.49
N GLU A 68 9.66 -0.88 14.51
CA GLU A 68 10.49 0.01 15.32
C GLU A 68 10.35 1.48 14.89
N GLU A 69 10.18 1.74 13.59
CA GLU A 69 9.98 3.10 13.07
C GLU A 69 8.68 3.74 13.54
N LEU A 70 7.69 2.96 14.01
CA LEU A 70 6.45 3.48 14.60
C LEU A 70 6.69 4.24 15.90
N PHE A 71 7.73 3.86 16.66
CA PHE A 71 8.01 4.37 18.00
C PHE A 71 9.19 5.34 18.02
N LYS A 72 9.78 5.66 16.86
CA LYS A 72 11.01 6.46 16.75
C LYS A 72 10.95 7.88 17.34
N ASN A 73 9.74 8.39 17.59
CA ASN A 73 9.50 9.74 18.13
C ASN A 73 9.01 9.73 19.59
N ILE A 74 8.93 8.56 20.23
CA ILE A 74 8.59 8.47 21.65
C ILE A 74 9.82 8.88 22.47
N VAL A 75 9.61 9.75 23.45
CA VAL A 75 10.62 10.27 24.39
C VAL A 75 10.51 9.55 25.72
#